data_AF-A0A7C7D3K8-F1
#
_entry.id   AF-A0A7C7D3K8-F1
#
_cell.length_a   1.000
_cell.length_b   1.000
_cell.length_c   1.000
_cell.angle_alpha   90.00
_cell.angle_beta   90.00
_cell.angle_gamma   90.00
#
_symmetry.space_group_name_H-M   'P 1'
#
loop_
_entity.id
_entity.type
_entity.pdbx_description
1 polymer ?
#
loop_
_entity_poly.entity_id
_entity_poly.type
_entity_poly.pdbx_seq_one_letter_code
_entity_poly.pdbx_strand_id
1 'polypeptide(L)'
;MFIELDSICQNCCYYFSDCSNLTDDFRNGFGVCLRNDDFNSYIEENEEILENSDFSYCIELYQEKRFDGNREACPYFEPLEIIDIEDADNEDYETIQLDDAQLDRMLEEYLQSQDYEKLLEMLYSSDEEEKTDALAVLFKCTYLGGKEAYSSLLKYYKALPPVISINDTHFRMKILEVLITMQHSNEEYRIDLIDMLINELYKTPSNNTTRQLYTQILKFLDRCPEDIVADKLLWLLEKKKYSSKMKQNILSVIYK
;
A
#
# COMPACT_ATOMS: atom_id res chain seq x y z
N MET A 1 -2.26 11.23 -29.66
CA MET A 1 -3.28 10.19 -29.96
C MET A 1 -4.26 10.13 -28.81
N PHE A 2 -5.54 10.46 -29.02
CA PHE A 2 -6.53 10.35 -27.95
C PHE A 2 -6.75 8.87 -27.62
N ILE A 3 -6.42 8.46 -26.39
CA ILE A 3 -6.93 7.19 -25.85
C ILE A 3 -8.43 7.42 -25.65
N GLU A 4 -9.26 6.71 -26.43
CA GLU A 4 -10.71 6.72 -26.26
C GLU A 4 -11.05 6.00 -24.95
N LEU A 5 -10.98 6.74 -23.85
CA LEU A 5 -11.46 6.30 -22.56
C LEU A 5 -12.99 6.23 -22.60
N ASP A 6 -13.56 5.18 -22.00
CA ASP A 6 -15.00 5.05 -21.86
C ASP A 6 -15.57 6.34 -21.25
N SER A 7 -16.72 6.80 -21.75
CA SER A 7 -17.43 7.98 -21.23
C SER A 7 -18.06 7.67 -19.87
N ILE A 8 -17.21 7.47 -18.87
CA ILE A 8 -17.55 7.29 -17.45
C ILE A 8 -17.04 8.48 -16.63
N CYS A 9 -17.72 8.81 -15.54
CA CYS A 9 -17.40 9.99 -14.73
C CYS A 9 -15.95 10.01 -14.25
N GLN A 10 -15.37 8.86 -13.89
CA GLN A 10 -13.99 8.76 -13.41
C GLN A 10 -12.94 9.23 -14.44
N ASN A 11 -13.27 9.20 -15.74
CA ASN A 11 -12.37 9.61 -16.82
C ASN A 11 -12.50 11.09 -17.19
N CYS A 12 -13.17 11.90 -16.35
CA CYS A 12 -13.41 13.30 -16.59
C CYS A 12 -12.36 14.19 -15.91
N CYS A 13 -11.92 15.27 -16.57
CA CYS A 13 -11.02 16.30 -15.99
C CYS A 13 -11.52 16.92 -14.68
N TYR A 14 -12.82 16.85 -14.40
CA TYR A 14 -13.42 17.44 -13.21
C TYR A 14 -13.70 16.45 -12.09
N TYR A 15 -13.35 15.17 -12.28
CA TYR A 15 -13.53 14.14 -11.28
C TYR A 15 -12.28 14.01 -10.41
N PHE A 16 -12.43 14.14 -9.09
CA PHE A 16 -11.34 14.08 -8.13
C PHE A 16 -11.68 13.09 -7.02
N SER A 17 -10.76 12.18 -6.76
CA SER A 17 -10.80 11.28 -5.60
C SER A 17 -9.90 11.84 -4.51
N ASP A 18 -10.33 11.75 -3.26
CA ASP A 18 -9.44 12.07 -2.15
C ASP A 18 -8.28 11.07 -2.10
N CYS A 19 -7.07 11.61 -2.25
CA CYS A 19 -5.80 10.86 -2.21
C CYS A 19 -5.12 10.97 -0.84
N SER A 20 -5.75 11.65 0.12
CA SER A 20 -5.26 11.68 1.49
C SER A 20 -5.26 10.27 2.11
N ASN A 21 -4.42 10.05 3.11
CA ASN A 21 -4.40 8.78 3.88
C ASN A 21 -5.69 8.53 4.70
N LEU A 22 -6.70 9.39 4.58
CA LEU A 22 -7.95 9.31 5.33
C LEU A 22 -9.01 8.45 4.62
N THR A 23 -8.88 8.21 3.30
CA THR A 23 -9.82 7.41 2.52
C THR A 23 -9.12 6.46 1.53
N ASP A 24 -9.73 5.31 1.24
CA ASP A 24 -9.30 4.39 0.16
C ASP A 24 -10.03 4.72 -1.17
N ASP A 25 -10.52 5.95 -1.33
CA ASP A 25 -11.53 6.28 -2.33
C ASP A 25 -11.01 6.23 -3.77
N PHE A 26 -9.74 6.62 -3.99
CA PHE A 26 -9.06 6.44 -5.28
C PHE A 26 -9.09 4.98 -5.76
N ARG A 27 -8.82 4.02 -4.86
CA ARG A 27 -8.81 2.58 -5.18
C ARG A 27 -10.22 2.02 -5.37
N ASN A 28 -11.19 2.59 -4.66
CA ASN A 28 -12.57 2.13 -4.68
C ASN A 28 -13.44 2.84 -5.73
N GLY A 29 -12.86 3.78 -6.50
CA GLY A 29 -13.58 4.52 -7.53
C GLY A 29 -14.57 5.53 -6.99
N PHE A 30 -14.37 6.04 -5.77
CA PHE A 30 -15.18 7.12 -5.20
C PHE A 30 -14.51 8.48 -5.38
N GLY A 31 -15.31 9.51 -5.62
CA GLY A 31 -14.81 10.86 -5.83
C GLY A 31 -15.92 11.88 -5.96
N VAL A 32 -15.53 13.13 -6.16
CA VAL A 32 -16.42 14.29 -6.31
C VAL A 32 -16.20 14.97 -7.65
N CYS A 33 -17.16 15.79 -8.06
CA CYS A 33 -17.05 16.63 -9.24
C CYS A 33 -16.74 18.07 -8.81
N LEU A 34 -15.58 18.60 -9.18
CA LEU A 34 -15.17 19.97 -8.80
C LEU A 34 -15.90 21.08 -9.58
N ARG A 35 -16.75 20.75 -10.55
CA ARG A 35 -17.75 21.70 -11.08
C ARG A 35 -18.91 21.96 -10.11
N ASN A 36 -18.97 21.24 -8.99
CA ASN A 36 -19.93 21.56 -7.95
C ASN A 36 -19.43 22.78 -7.17
N ASP A 37 -20.20 23.88 -7.25
CA ASP A 37 -19.87 25.16 -6.62
C ASP A 37 -19.68 25.07 -5.10
N ASP A 38 -20.20 24.02 -4.46
CA ASP A 38 -19.99 23.76 -3.03
C ASP A 38 -18.49 23.69 -2.65
N PHE A 39 -17.61 23.30 -3.58
CA PHE A 39 -16.17 23.19 -3.33
C PHE A 39 -15.39 24.47 -3.64
N ASN A 40 -15.98 25.47 -4.31
CA ASN A 40 -15.24 26.64 -4.82
C ASN A 40 -14.50 27.40 -3.73
N SER A 41 -15.14 27.64 -2.57
CA SER A 41 -14.50 28.34 -1.45
C SER A 41 -13.29 27.60 -0.90
N TYR A 42 -13.32 26.27 -0.93
CA TYR A 42 -12.21 25.45 -0.45
C TYR A 42 -11.07 25.39 -1.47
N ILE A 43 -11.40 25.36 -2.76
CA ILE A 43 -10.40 25.39 -3.84
C ILE A 43 -9.66 26.73 -3.86
N GLU A 44 -10.38 27.85 -3.68
CA GLU A 44 -9.79 29.19 -3.63
C GLU A 44 -8.89 29.39 -2.40
N GLU A 45 -9.22 28.75 -1.28
CA GLU A 45 -8.48 28.87 -0.01
C GLU A 45 -7.38 27.81 0.15
N ASN A 46 -7.39 26.74 -0.65
CA ASN A 46 -6.51 25.60 -0.50
C ASN A 46 -6.13 24.92 -1.83
N GLU A 47 -4.92 25.25 -2.29
CA GLU A 47 -4.34 24.72 -3.53
C GLU A 47 -4.07 23.19 -3.47
N GLU A 48 -3.97 22.61 -2.26
CA GLU A 48 -3.73 21.17 -2.06
C GLU A 48 -4.84 20.27 -2.65
N ILE A 49 -6.06 20.78 -2.78
CA ILE A 49 -7.18 20.06 -3.40
C ILE A 49 -6.91 19.84 -4.90
N LEU A 50 -6.30 20.81 -5.58
CA LEU A 50 -5.99 20.71 -7.01
C LEU A 50 -4.66 20.00 -7.26
N GLU A 51 -3.65 20.26 -6.42
CA GLU A 51 -2.30 19.72 -6.62
C GLU A 51 -2.17 18.27 -6.13
N ASN A 52 -2.69 17.99 -4.93
CA ASN A 52 -2.48 16.71 -4.25
C ASN A 52 -3.77 15.90 -4.07
N SER A 53 -4.90 16.45 -4.52
CA SER A 53 -6.23 15.85 -4.29
C SER A 53 -6.48 15.57 -2.80
N ASP A 54 -6.02 16.46 -1.92
CA ASP A 54 -6.19 16.34 -0.47
C ASP A 54 -7.45 17.10 0.00
N PHE A 55 -8.50 16.35 0.35
CA PHE A 55 -9.76 16.93 0.82
C PHE A 55 -9.84 17.03 2.35
N SER A 56 -8.73 16.86 3.09
CA SER A 56 -8.73 16.87 4.56
C SER A 56 -9.41 18.09 5.18
N TYR A 57 -9.32 19.26 4.54
CA TYR A 57 -9.91 20.52 5.01
C TYR A 57 -11.43 20.64 4.78
N CYS A 58 -11.98 19.84 3.87
CA CYS A 58 -13.41 19.80 3.57
C CYS A 58 -13.96 18.37 3.57
N ILE A 59 -13.37 17.49 4.38
CA ILE A 59 -13.61 16.04 4.33
C ILE A 59 -15.07 15.68 4.59
N GLU A 60 -15.77 16.44 5.42
CA GLU A 60 -17.21 16.25 5.67
C GLU A 60 -18.03 16.51 4.40
N LEU A 61 -17.76 17.61 3.69
CA LEU A 61 -18.41 17.95 2.43
C LEU A 61 -18.06 16.94 1.34
N TYR A 62 -16.79 16.54 1.25
CA TYR A 62 -16.34 15.50 0.33
C TYR A 62 -17.11 14.19 0.58
N GLN A 63 -17.21 13.72 1.83
CA GLN A 63 -17.95 12.50 2.16
C GLN A 63 -19.45 12.59 1.87
N GLU A 64 -20.06 13.76 2.04
CA GLU A 64 -21.47 13.98 1.70
C GLU A 64 -21.71 13.91 0.19
N LYS A 65 -20.80 14.48 -0.60
CA LYS A 65 -21.00 14.71 -2.04
C LYS A 65 -20.37 13.63 -2.92
N ARG A 66 -19.51 12.77 -2.37
CA ARG A 66 -18.82 11.72 -3.14
C ARG A 66 -19.81 10.72 -3.73
N PHE A 67 -19.46 10.19 -4.89
CA PHE A 67 -20.23 9.21 -5.62
C PHE A 67 -19.29 8.20 -6.30
N ASP A 68 -19.86 7.07 -6.72
CA ASP A 68 -19.17 6.08 -7.54
C ASP A 68 -18.91 6.64 -8.95
N GLY A 69 -17.63 6.81 -9.28
CA GLY A 69 -17.15 7.33 -10.55
C GLY A 69 -17.34 6.38 -11.73
N ASN A 70 -17.61 5.09 -11.47
CA ASN A 70 -17.89 4.08 -12.49
C ASN A 70 -19.35 4.12 -12.98
N ARG A 71 -19.82 5.34 -13.27
CA ARG A 71 -21.15 5.63 -13.80
C ARG A 71 -21.03 6.36 -15.13
N GLU A 72 -22.10 6.32 -15.92
CA GLU A 72 -22.20 7.02 -17.20
C GLU A 72 -21.89 8.51 -17.04
N ALA A 73 -21.05 9.04 -17.94
CA ALA A 73 -20.64 10.42 -17.90
C ALA A 73 -21.80 11.39 -18.19
N CYS A 74 -21.74 12.57 -17.58
CA CYS A 74 -22.78 13.59 -17.76
C CYS A 74 -22.57 14.41 -19.05
N PRO A 75 -23.53 15.25 -19.46
CA PRO A 75 -23.40 16.11 -20.65
C PRO A 75 -22.25 17.13 -20.59
N TYR A 76 -21.67 17.36 -19.41
CA TYR A 76 -20.52 18.22 -19.19
C TYR A 76 -19.19 17.46 -19.11
N PHE A 77 -19.20 16.20 -19.52
CA PHE A 77 -18.00 15.38 -19.57
C PHE A 77 -16.94 16.05 -20.44
N GLU A 78 -15.80 16.33 -19.83
CA GLU A 78 -14.59 16.73 -20.50
C GLU A 78 -13.59 15.60 -20.30
N PRO A 79 -13.21 14.87 -21.38
CA PRO A 79 -12.30 13.75 -21.28
C PRO A 79 -10.96 14.24 -20.76
N LEU A 80 -10.32 13.44 -19.91
CA LEU A 80 -8.94 13.68 -19.51
C LEU A 80 -8.07 13.89 -20.76
N GLU A 81 -7.47 15.07 -20.85
CA GLU A 81 -6.45 15.36 -21.85
C GLU A 81 -5.18 14.61 -21.43
N ILE A 82 -5.09 13.36 -21.89
CA ILE A 82 -3.84 12.61 -21.82
C ILE A 82 -2.99 13.15 -22.95
N ILE A 83 -2.05 14.03 -22.62
CA ILE A 83 -1.02 14.47 -23.55
C ILE A 83 -0.17 13.24 -23.86
N ASP A 84 -0.21 12.78 -25.11
CA ASP A 84 0.78 11.83 -25.58
C ASP A 84 2.14 12.51 -25.50
N ILE A 85 3.12 11.81 -24.93
CA ILE A 85 4.49 12.26 -24.70
C ILE A 85 5.16 12.73 -26.02
N GLU A 86 4.61 12.37 -27.19
CA GLU A 86 5.06 12.80 -28.51
C GLU A 86 4.65 14.25 -28.91
N ASP A 87 3.62 14.84 -28.29
CA ASP A 87 3.15 16.20 -28.61
C ASP A 87 3.71 17.29 -27.66
N ALA A 88 4.55 16.90 -26.69
CA ALA A 88 5.17 17.79 -25.69
C ALA A 88 6.43 18.54 -26.20
N ASP A 89 6.60 18.68 -27.52
CA ASP A 89 7.76 19.34 -28.14
C ASP A 89 7.72 20.89 -28.07
N ASN A 90 6.75 21.49 -27.38
CA ASN A 90 6.66 22.95 -27.23
C ASN A 90 6.27 23.36 -25.82
N GLU A 91 7.26 23.39 -24.92
CA GLU A 91 7.49 24.43 -23.89
C GLU A 91 8.53 23.91 -22.89
N ASP A 92 9.75 24.47 -22.92
CA ASP A 92 10.81 24.56 -21.87
C ASP A 92 10.95 23.49 -20.75
N TYR A 93 10.46 22.27 -20.94
CA TYR A 93 10.81 21.11 -20.14
C TYR A 93 11.81 20.29 -20.94
N GLU A 94 13.04 20.12 -20.45
CA GLU A 94 13.92 19.05 -20.92
C GLU A 94 13.28 17.72 -20.49
N THR A 95 12.35 17.20 -21.31
CA THR A 95 11.88 15.82 -21.23
C THR A 95 13.04 14.93 -21.59
N ILE A 96 13.77 14.47 -20.57
CA ILE A 96 14.73 13.39 -20.72
C ILE A 96 13.91 12.14 -21.03
N GLN A 97 13.74 11.83 -22.32
CA GLN A 97 13.24 10.51 -22.72
C GLN A 97 14.30 9.49 -22.33
N LEU A 98 14.07 8.83 -21.19
CA LEU A 98 14.87 7.70 -20.76
C LEU A 98 14.38 6.47 -21.53
N ASP A 99 15.29 5.80 -22.22
CA ASP A 99 15.00 4.44 -22.69
C ASP A 99 14.90 3.48 -21.47
N ASP A 100 14.25 2.33 -21.67
CA ASP A 100 14.05 1.33 -20.61
C ASP A 100 15.37 0.96 -19.92
N ALA A 101 16.48 0.89 -20.67
CA ALA A 101 17.78 0.53 -20.12
C ALA A 101 18.40 1.66 -19.29
N GLN A 102 18.15 2.93 -19.62
CA GLN A 102 18.54 4.09 -18.83
C GLN A 102 17.75 4.15 -17.53
N LEU A 103 16.43 3.90 -17.59
CA LEU A 103 15.58 3.84 -16.42
C LEU A 103 16.02 2.71 -15.48
N ASP A 104 16.26 1.50 -16.01
CA ASP A 104 16.74 0.35 -15.23
C ASP A 104 18.06 0.67 -14.52
N ARG A 105 19.03 1.29 -15.22
CA ARG A 105 20.30 1.70 -14.60
C ARG A 105 20.10 2.72 -13.49
N MET A 106 19.25 3.73 -13.70
CA MET A 106 18.98 4.74 -12.67
C MET A 106 18.30 4.13 -11.44
N LEU A 107 17.41 3.17 -11.64
CA LEU A 107 16.78 2.42 -10.55
C LEU A 107 17.80 1.57 -9.80
N GLU A 108 18.66 0.83 -10.51
CA GLU A 108 19.74 0.06 -9.90
C GLU A 108 20.71 0.95 -9.11
N GLU A 109 21.15 2.08 -9.67
CA GLU A 109 22.00 3.05 -9.00
C GLU A 109 21.33 3.65 -7.76
N TYR A 110 20.05 4.01 -7.86
CA TYR A 110 19.27 4.51 -6.74
C TYR A 110 19.22 3.49 -5.60
N LEU A 111 18.91 2.23 -5.90
CA LEU A 111 18.87 1.14 -4.92
C LEU A 111 20.25 0.89 -4.30
N GLN A 112 21.31 0.83 -5.10
CA GLN A 112 22.68 0.60 -4.62
C GLN A 112 23.25 1.77 -3.81
N SER A 113 22.78 2.99 -4.04
CA SER A 113 23.25 4.18 -3.32
C SER A 113 22.73 4.28 -1.88
N GLN A 114 21.70 3.50 -1.52
CA GLN A 114 21.10 3.57 -0.18
C GLN A 114 21.98 2.88 0.87
N ASP A 115 22.12 3.52 2.04
CA ASP A 115 22.75 2.92 3.20
C ASP A 115 21.71 2.15 4.03
N TYR A 116 21.49 0.88 3.66
CA TYR A 116 20.49 0.03 4.30
C TYR A 116 20.81 -0.33 5.75
N GLU A 117 22.08 -0.28 6.16
CA GLU A 117 22.48 -0.49 7.55
C GLU A 117 22.05 0.70 8.40
N LYS A 118 22.35 1.92 7.94
CA LYS A 118 21.91 3.15 8.60
C LYS A 118 20.39 3.28 8.64
N LEU A 119 19.70 2.98 7.53
CA LEU A 119 18.24 2.98 7.49
C LEU A 119 17.66 2.00 8.51
N LEU A 120 18.24 0.80 8.64
CA LEU A 120 17.82 -0.17 9.64
C LEU A 120 18.08 0.33 11.07
N GLU A 121 19.20 0.98 11.34
CA GLU A 121 19.49 1.60 12.64
C GLU A 121 18.46 2.68 13.01
N MET A 122 18.09 3.54 12.05
CA MET A 122 17.08 4.59 12.23
C MET A 122 15.72 4.01 12.63
N LEU A 123 15.35 2.81 12.16
CA LEU A 123 14.09 2.16 12.58
C LEU A 123 14.04 1.82 14.08
N TYR A 124 15.19 1.71 14.75
CA TYR A 124 15.29 1.49 16.20
C TYR A 124 15.55 2.78 16.99
N SER A 125 15.60 3.94 16.32
CA SER A 125 15.75 5.24 16.97
C SER A 125 14.56 5.54 17.89
N SER A 126 14.77 6.35 18.92
CA SER A 126 13.67 6.92 19.70
C SER A 126 12.96 8.07 18.97
N ASP A 127 13.57 8.58 17.90
CA ASP A 127 13.01 9.65 17.08
C ASP A 127 11.99 9.07 16.08
N GLU A 128 10.75 9.54 16.15
CA GLU A 128 9.66 9.09 15.29
C GLU A 128 9.75 9.67 13.87
N GLU A 129 10.40 10.82 13.68
CA GLU A 129 10.65 11.40 12.35
C GLU A 129 11.70 10.56 11.62
N GLU A 130 12.82 10.23 12.29
CA GLU A 130 13.85 9.36 11.71
C GLU A 130 13.30 7.97 11.32
N LYS A 131 12.43 7.39 12.16
CA LYS A 131 11.74 6.13 11.83
C LYS A 131 10.86 6.28 10.59
N THR A 132 10.09 7.37 10.51
CA THR A 132 9.15 7.61 9.42
C THR A 132 9.91 7.77 8.09
N ASP A 133 10.99 8.53 8.10
CA ASP A 133 11.85 8.72 6.93
C ASP A 133 12.50 7.40 6.48
N ALA A 134 13.04 6.65 7.43
CA ALA A 134 13.64 5.35 7.12
C ALA A 134 12.63 4.37 6.53
N LEU A 135 11.40 4.33 7.07
CA LEU A 135 10.32 3.51 6.54
C LEU A 135 9.90 3.95 5.13
N ALA A 136 9.79 5.26 4.87
CA ALA A 136 9.41 5.79 3.57
C ALA A 136 10.42 5.35 2.49
N VAL A 137 11.72 5.49 2.78
CA VAL A 137 12.80 5.04 1.88
C VAL A 137 12.77 3.52 1.69
N LEU A 138 12.62 2.75 2.78
CA LEU A 138 12.60 1.29 2.68
C LEU A 138 11.37 0.76 1.93
N PHE A 139 10.19 1.36 2.13
CA PHE A 139 8.99 1.00 1.37
C PHE A 139 9.20 1.28 -0.12
N LYS A 140 9.67 2.48 -0.47
CA LYS A 140 9.96 2.83 -1.86
C LYS A 140 10.96 1.86 -2.50
N CYS A 141 12.11 1.65 -1.86
CA CYS A 141 13.14 0.75 -2.37
C CYS A 141 12.64 -0.69 -2.50
N THR A 142 11.78 -1.15 -1.57
CA THR A 142 11.21 -2.49 -1.65
C THR A 142 10.24 -2.61 -2.83
N TYR A 143 9.37 -1.62 -3.07
CA TYR A 143 8.49 -1.59 -4.25
C TYR A 143 9.26 -1.57 -5.57
N LEU A 144 10.42 -0.92 -5.60
CA LEU A 144 11.32 -0.92 -6.76
C LEU A 144 12.11 -2.23 -6.93
N GLY A 145 11.88 -3.25 -6.10
CA GLY A 145 12.56 -4.55 -6.20
C GLY A 145 13.88 -4.65 -5.41
N GLY A 146 14.18 -3.68 -4.55
CA GLY A 146 15.37 -3.65 -3.70
C GLY A 146 15.41 -4.79 -2.68
N LYS A 147 16.32 -5.74 -2.88
CA LYS A 147 16.47 -6.96 -2.08
C LYS A 147 16.90 -6.68 -0.64
N GLU A 148 17.82 -5.75 -0.48
CA GLU A 148 18.36 -5.29 0.79
C GLU A 148 17.28 -4.53 1.58
N ALA A 149 16.48 -3.70 0.91
CA ALA A 149 15.35 -3.01 1.51
C ALA A 149 14.31 -4.00 2.06
N TYR A 150 13.93 -5.00 1.26
CA TYR A 150 13.04 -6.09 1.68
C TYR A 150 13.58 -6.81 2.91
N SER A 151 14.87 -7.17 2.88
CA SER A 151 15.53 -7.88 3.97
C SER A 151 15.59 -7.06 5.25
N SER A 152 15.84 -5.76 5.15
CA SER A 152 15.82 -4.82 6.28
C SER A 152 14.43 -4.68 6.90
N LEU A 153 13.38 -4.54 6.07
CA LEU A 153 11.98 -4.51 6.56
C LEU A 153 11.59 -5.82 7.24
N LEU A 154 11.93 -6.96 6.64
CA LEU A 154 11.63 -8.27 7.22
C LEU A 154 12.37 -8.46 8.56
N LYS A 155 13.65 -8.07 8.63
CA LYS A 155 14.46 -8.12 9.85
C LYS A 155 13.87 -7.24 10.95
N TYR A 156 13.48 -6.02 10.61
CA TYR A 156 12.81 -5.11 11.54
C TYR A 156 11.49 -5.69 12.05
N TYR A 157 10.63 -6.19 11.16
CA TYR A 157 9.36 -6.81 11.53
C TYR A 157 9.54 -8.01 12.47
N LYS A 158 10.52 -8.88 12.19
CA LYS A 158 10.87 -10.04 13.03
C LYS A 158 11.22 -9.59 14.47
N ALA A 159 11.89 -8.46 14.63
CA ALA A 159 12.33 -7.90 15.91
C ALA A 159 11.22 -7.18 16.71
N LEU A 160 10.10 -6.81 16.08
CA LEU A 160 9.01 -6.09 16.77
C LEU A 160 8.41 -6.92 17.93
N PRO A 161 8.15 -6.30 19.09
CA PRO A 161 7.52 -6.96 20.23
C PRO A 161 6.07 -7.37 19.89
N PRO A 162 5.46 -8.32 20.62
CA PRO A 162 4.08 -8.73 20.38
C PRO A 162 3.13 -7.52 20.34
N VAL A 163 2.11 -7.59 19.48
CA VAL A 163 1.12 -6.51 19.33
C VAL A 163 0.40 -6.27 20.65
N ILE A 164 0.42 -5.02 21.12
CA ILE A 164 -0.29 -4.60 22.34
C ILE A 164 -1.40 -3.59 22.03
N SER A 165 -1.36 -2.92 20.87
CA SER A 165 -2.32 -1.88 20.49
C SER A 165 -2.92 -2.06 19.09
N ILE A 166 -4.01 -1.33 18.84
CA ILE A 166 -4.62 -1.26 17.50
C ILE A 166 -3.69 -0.51 16.52
N ASN A 167 -2.94 0.48 16.99
CA ASN A 167 -1.98 1.22 16.18
C ASN A 167 -0.83 0.30 15.74
N ASP A 168 -0.31 -0.56 16.63
CA ASP A 168 0.71 -1.55 16.27
C ASP A 168 0.17 -2.53 15.22
N THR A 169 -1.13 -2.87 15.30
CA THR A 169 -1.80 -3.74 14.34
C THR A 169 -1.78 -3.09 12.96
N HIS A 170 -2.26 -1.84 12.84
CA HIS A 170 -2.26 -1.11 11.57
C HIS A 170 -0.85 -0.90 11.02
N PHE A 171 0.10 -0.55 11.88
CA PHE A 171 1.49 -0.40 11.49
C PHE A 171 2.07 -1.68 10.88
N ARG A 172 1.86 -2.82 11.54
CA ARG A 172 2.29 -4.12 11.02
C ARG A 172 1.61 -4.48 9.71
N MET A 173 0.32 -4.18 9.57
CA MET A 173 -0.40 -4.44 8.32
C MET A 173 0.21 -3.67 7.13
N LYS A 174 0.65 -2.42 7.35
CA LYS A 174 1.36 -1.62 6.32
C LYS A 174 2.65 -2.30 5.86
N ILE A 175 3.50 -2.74 6.80
CA ILE A 175 4.74 -3.47 6.46
C ILE A 175 4.42 -4.79 5.75
N LEU A 176 3.40 -5.53 6.21
CA LEU A 176 3.00 -6.79 5.60
C LEU A 176 2.49 -6.64 4.17
N GLU A 177 1.75 -5.57 3.86
CA GLU A 177 1.29 -5.29 2.50
C GLU A 177 2.46 -5.19 1.51
N VAL A 178 3.51 -4.45 1.91
CA VAL A 178 4.74 -4.30 1.12
C VAL A 178 5.45 -5.66 0.94
N LEU A 179 5.66 -6.40 2.04
CA LEU A 179 6.37 -7.69 2.00
C LEU A 179 5.60 -8.75 1.17
N ILE A 180 4.29 -8.83 1.32
CA ILE A 180 3.44 -9.76 0.57
C ILE A 180 3.44 -9.42 -0.93
N THR A 181 3.45 -8.14 -1.29
CA THR A 181 3.48 -7.72 -2.69
C THR A 181 4.78 -8.17 -3.37
N MET A 182 5.92 -8.04 -2.68
CA MET A 182 7.23 -8.30 -3.28
C MET A 182 7.70 -9.75 -3.20
N GLN A 183 7.10 -10.59 -2.36
CA GLN A 183 7.53 -11.98 -2.15
C GLN A 183 7.53 -12.85 -3.43
N HIS A 184 6.70 -12.51 -4.42
CA HIS A 184 6.59 -13.28 -5.67
C HIS A 184 7.86 -13.23 -6.54
N SER A 185 8.74 -12.25 -6.31
CA SER A 185 10.00 -12.09 -7.03
C SER A 185 11.06 -13.12 -6.64
N ASN A 186 10.90 -13.82 -5.50
CA ASN A 186 11.90 -14.76 -4.98
C ASN A 186 11.29 -15.84 -4.06
N GLU A 187 11.52 -17.11 -4.35
CA GLU A 187 11.03 -18.23 -3.52
C GLU A 187 11.58 -18.21 -2.09
N GLU A 188 12.83 -17.81 -1.89
CA GLU A 188 13.44 -17.68 -0.56
C GLU A 188 12.67 -16.65 0.28
N TYR A 189 12.31 -15.51 -0.31
CA TYR A 189 11.55 -14.45 0.38
C TYR A 189 10.20 -14.92 0.86
N ARG A 190 9.53 -15.77 0.07
CA ARG A 190 8.26 -16.37 0.43
C ARG A 190 8.38 -17.30 1.63
N ILE A 191 9.38 -18.16 1.65
CA ILE A 191 9.62 -19.09 2.78
C ILE A 191 9.91 -18.30 4.05
N ASP A 192 10.80 -17.30 3.95
CA ASP A 192 11.19 -16.44 5.06
C ASP A 192 10.02 -15.62 5.62
N LEU A 193 9.15 -15.14 4.73
CA LEU A 193 7.91 -14.45 5.08
C LEU A 193 6.92 -15.40 5.76
N ILE A 194 6.73 -16.61 5.24
CA ILE A 194 5.87 -17.63 5.88
C ILE A 194 6.34 -17.91 7.30
N ASP A 195 7.64 -18.15 7.50
CA ASP A 195 8.19 -18.43 8.84
C ASP A 195 8.01 -17.27 9.81
N MET A 196 8.26 -16.05 9.34
CA MET A 196 7.99 -14.85 10.12
C MET A 196 6.51 -14.75 10.51
N LEU A 197 5.60 -15.02 9.58
CA LEU A 197 4.15 -14.92 9.80
C LEU A 197 3.61 -15.99 10.74
N ILE A 198 4.12 -17.23 10.66
CA ILE A 198 3.80 -18.29 11.61
C ILE A 198 4.23 -17.88 13.03
N ASN A 199 5.43 -17.30 13.16
CA ASN A 199 5.90 -16.79 14.44
C ASN A 199 5.07 -15.58 14.94
N GLU A 200 4.58 -14.72 14.04
CA GLU A 200 3.66 -13.63 14.39
C GLU A 200 2.36 -14.17 14.97
N LEU A 201 1.75 -15.18 14.34
CA LEU A 201 0.56 -15.86 14.88
C LEU A 201 0.86 -16.53 16.23
N TYR A 202 2.08 -17.05 16.42
CA TYR A 202 2.49 -17.66 17.69
C TYR A 202 2.64 -16.65 18.82
N LYS A 203 3.35 -15.54 18.60
CA LYS A 203 3.63 -14.55 19.67
C LYS A 203 2.45 -13.61 19.98
N THR A 204 1.63 -13.29 18.98
CA THR A 204 0.60 -12.24 19.13
C THR A 204 -0.71 -12.82 19.70
N PRO A 205 -1.33 -12.23 20.74
CA PRO A 205 -2.59 -12.73 21.28
C PRO A 205 -3.71 -12.69 20.23
N SER A 206 -4.61 -13.67 20.21
CA SER A 206 -5.77 -13.70 19.30
C SER A 206 -6.98 -13.05 19.97
N ASN A 207 -7.20 -11.75 19.75
CA ASN A 207 -8.31 -10.99 20.33
C ASN A 207 -8.90 -10.01 19.30
N ASN A 208 -9.80 -9.11 19.73
CA ASN A 208 -10.44 -8.16 18.83
C ASN A 208 -9.44 -7.17 18.20
N THR A 209 -8.44 -6.72 18.95
CA THR A 209 -7.40 -5.80 18.49
C THR A 209 -6.61 -6.39 17.33
N THR A 210 -6.20 -7.65 17.45
CA THR A 210 -5.30 -8.33 16.50
C THR A 210 -6.04 -9.09 15.40
N ARG A 211 -7.39 -9.09 15.43
CA ARG A 211 -8.21 -9.89 14.52
C ARG A 211 -7.92 -9.59 13.04
N GLN A 212 -7.70 -8.33 12.68
CA GLN A 212 -7.40 -7.93 11.31
C GLN A 212 -6.05 -8.49 10.84
N LEU A 213 -5.01 -8.36 11.67
CA LEU A 213 -3.69 -8.94 11.41
C LEU A 213 -3.77 -10.46 11.21
N TYR A 214 -4.45 -11.19 12.10
CA TYR A 214 -4.67 -12.63 11.94
C TYR A 214 -5.37 -12.97 10.62
N THR A 215 -6.38 -12.19 10.26
CA THR A 215 -7.15 -12.41 9.02
C THR A 215 -6.27 -12.22 7.79
N GLN A 216 -5.45 -11.16 7.75
CA GLN A 216 -4.54 -10.90 6.64
C GLN A 216 -3.47 -11.99 6.51
N ILE A 217 -2.89 -12.41 7.63
CA ILE A 217 -1.89 -13.47 7.65
C ILE A 217 -2.48 -14.79 7.15
N LEU A 218 -3.62 -15.23 7.68
CA LEU A 218 -4.24 -16.48 7.26
C LEU A 218 -4.67 -16.44 5.79
N LYS A 219 -5.19 -15.31 5.29
CA LYS A 219 -5.49 -15.13 3.85
C LYS A 219 -4.26 -15.28 2.97
N PHE A 220 -3.11 -14.80 3.42
CA PHE A 220 -1.85 -14.97 2.69
C PHE A 220 -1.40 -16.43 2.70
N LEU A 221 -1.35 -17.06 3.89
CA LEU A 221 -0.97 -18.46 4.05
C LEU A 221 -1.89 -19.42 3.26
N ASP A 222 -3.16 -19.06 3.11
CA ASP A 222 -4.13 -19.78 2.28
C ASP A 222 -3.81 -19.78 0.77
N ARG A 223 -2.94 -18.88 0.31
CA ARG A 223 -2.48 -18.83 -1.09
C ARG A 223 -1.11 -19.47 -1.28
N CYS A 224 -0.44 -19.84 -0.20
CA CYS A 224 0.88 -20.46 -0.23
C CYS A 224 0.79 -21.98 -0.46
N PRO A 225 1.87 -22.59 -0.99
CA PRO A 225 1.96 -24.04 -1.17
C PRO A 225 1.71 -24.81 0.15
N GLU A 226 0.88 -25.86 0.07
CA GLU A 226 0.43 -26.64 1.22
C GLU A 226 1.60 -27.33 1.94
N ASP A 227 2.52 -27.89 1.18
CA ASP A 227 3.71 -28.60 1.67
C ASP A 227 4.65 -27.71 2.51
N ILE A 228 4.61 -26.39 2.30
CA ILE A 228 5.38 -25.42 3.09
C ILE A 228 4.62 -25.00 4.36
N VAL A 229 3.31 -24.85 4.28
CA VAL A 229 2.50 -24.19 5.31
C VAL A 229 1.86 -25.16 6.30
N ALA A 230 1.39 -26.33 5.84
CA ALA A 230 0.57 -27.26 6.62
C ALA A 230 1.25 -27.69 7.92
N ASP A 231 2.48 -28.19 7.84
CA ASP A 231 3.25 -28.65 9.00
C ASP A 231 3.51 -27.53 10.02
N LYS A 232 3.77 -26.31 9.53
CA LYS A 232 4.02 -25.13 10.38
C LYS A 232 2.76 -24.71 11.12
N LEU A 233 1.60 -24.76 10.48
CA LEU A 233 0.32 -24.46 11.13
C LEU A 233 -0.15 -25.57 12.07
N LEU A 234 0.11 -26.84 11.76
CA LEU A 234 -0.13 -27.94 12.69
C LEU A 234 0.73 -27.78 13.95
N TRP A 235 2.03 -27.51 13.79
CA TRP A 235 2.93 -27.20 14.90
C TRP A 235 2.40 -26.02 15.74
N LEU A 236 1.91 -24.96 15.09
CA LEU A 236 1.34 -23.79 15.77
C LEU A 236 0.14 -24.16 16.66
N LEU A 237 -0.77 -25.00 16.15
CA LEU A 237 -1.94 -25.47 16.89
C LEU A 237 -1.61 -26.39 18.06
N GLU A 238 -0.51 -27.13 17.98
CA GLU A 238 0.00 -27.96 19.07
C GLU A 238 0.62 -27.11 20.19
N LYS A 239 1.37 -26.07 19.82
CA LYS A 239 2.13 -25.24 20.78
C LYS A 239 1.31 -24.15 21.44
N LYS A 240 0.28 -23.64 20.79
CA LYS A 240 -0.52 -22.52 21.30
C LYS A 240 -2.01 -22.85 21.35
N LYS A 241 -2.62 -22.55 22.50
CA LYS A 241 -4.06 -22.65 22.68
C LYS A 241 -4.76 -21.50 21.99
N TYR A 242 -5.61 -21.82 21.02
CA TYR A 242 -6.50 -20.89 20.35
C TYR A 242 -7.96 -21.14 20.76
N SER A 243 -8.81 -20.12 20.58
CA SER A 243 -10.25 -20.32 20.67
C SER A 243 -10.72 -21.31 19.61
N SER A 244 -11.84 -22.00 19.84
CA SER A 244 -12.38 -22.95 18.87
C SER A 244 -12.57 -22.33 17.49
N LYS A 245 -13.04 -21.08 17.43
CA LYS A 245 -13.21 -20.34 16.16
C LYS A 245 -11.88 -20.11 15.44
N MET A 246 -10.86 -19.61 16.15
CA MET A 246 -9.56 -19.35 15.54
C MET A 246 -8.86 -20.65 15.12
N LYS A 247 -9.01 -21.71 15.92
CA LYS A 247 -8.52 -23.05 15.54
C LYS A 247 -9.14 -23.53 14.23
N GLN A 248 -10.45 -23.35 14.05
CA GLN A 248 -11.11 -23.72 12.78
C GLN A 248 -10.61 -22.86 11.61
N ASN A 249 -10.40 -21.56 11.81
CA ASN A 249 -9.83 -20.70 10.76
C ASN A 249 -8.40 -21.12 10.36
N ILE A 250 -7.58 -21.60 11.31
CA ILE A 250 -6.25 -22.12 10.98
C ILE A 250 -6.37 -23.46 10.25
N LEU A 251 -7.25 -24.36 10.70
CA LEU A 251 -7.46 -25.67 10.05
C LEU A 251 -7.99 -25.53 8.62
N SER A 252 -8.81 -24.51 8.32
CA SER A 252 -9.28 -24.26 6.95
C SER A 252 -8.16 -23.84 6.00
N VAL A 253 -7.04 -23.30 6.51
CA VAL A 253 -5.85 -23.02 5.69
C VAL A 253 -5.04 -24.30 5.44
N ILE A 254 -5.14 -25.31 6.32
CA ILE A 254 -4.41 -26.57 6.19
C ILE A 254 -5.15 -27.52 5.23
N TYR A 255 -6.47 -27.65 5.37
CA TYR A 255 -7.28 -28.63 4.66
C TYR A 255 -8.15 -27.99 3.57
N LYS A 256 -7.50 -27.24 2.66
CA LYS A 256 -8.17 -26.53 1.56
C LYS A 256 -8.92 -27.48 0.62
#